data_AF-A0A6J1P5S3-F1
#
_entry.id   AF-A0A6J1P5S3-F1
#
_cell.length_a   1.000
_cell.length_b   1.000
_cell.length_c   1.000
_cell.angle_alpha   90.00
_cell.angle_beta   90.00
_cell.angle_gamma   90.00
#
_symmetry.space_group_name_H-M   'P 1'
#
loop_
_entity.id
_entity.type
_entity.pdbx_description
1 polymer ?
#
loop_
_entity_poly.entity_id
_entity_poly.type
_entity_poly.pdbx_seq_one_letter_code
_entity_poly.pdbx_strand_id
1 'polypeptide(L)'
;MYDVPHLLKCFRNNFQKKDLLIGNQRAQWSIIEELYATDGEAGRARTTTLTDKHIRPTSYDKMKVNHAEVFSNTVYTSLSMHLKTCERFRMGHNYSVSPIKIDNGFFTAEIILIMNNLFDSLNGGGHKSTSLRNALSLESDHFQF
;
A
#
# COMPACT_ATOMS: atom_id res chain seq x y z
N MET A 1 -17.08 1.25 -18.93
CA MET A 1 -16.85 0.93 -17.51
C MET A 1 -15.50 0.21 -17.43
N TYR A 2 -14.54 0.73 -16.68
CA TYR A 2 -13.18 0.16 -16.61
C TYR A 2 -13.15 -1.01 -15.61
N ASP A 3 -12.35 -2.03 -15.90
CA ASP A 3 -12.11 -3.17 -15.00
C ASP A 3 -11.10 -2.77 -13.91
N VAL A 4 -11.60 -2.01 -12.93
CA VAL A 4 -10.83 -1.43 -11.83
C VAL A 4 -10.04 -2.49 -11.03
N PRO A 5 -10.63 -3.65 -10.68
CA PRO A 5 -9.86 -4.69 -9.99
C PRO A 5 -8.69 -5.24 -10.82
N HIS A 6 -8.81 -5.29 -12.15
CA HIS A 6 -7.71 -5.68 -13.02
C HIS A 6 -6.64 -4.60 -13.15
N LEU A 7 -7.00 -3.30 -13.13
CA LEU A 7 -6.02 -2.21 -13.08
C LEU A 7 -5.18 -2.26 -11.81
N LEU A 8 -5.81 -2.47 -10.65
CA LEU A 8 -5.11 -2.57 -9.37
C LEU A 8 -4.12 -3.76 -9.34
N LYS A 9 -4.54 -4.89 -9.91
CA LYS A 9 -3.70 -6.07 -10.12
C LYS A 9 -2.49 -5.78 -11.03
N CYS A 10 -2.71 -5.09 -12.14
CA CYS A 10 -1.63 -4.69 -13.05
C CYS A 10 -0.64 -3.74 -12.35
N PHE A 11 -1.15 -2.76 -11.60
CA PHE A 11 -0.31 -1.85 -10.82
C PHE A 11 0.55 -2.59 -9.80
N ARG A 12 -0.05 -3.47 -8.98
CA ARG A 12 0.69 -4.33 -8.04
C ARG A 12 1.80 -5.11 -8.73
N ASN A 13 1.48 -5.79 -9.83
CA ASN A 13 2.43 -6.66 -10.54
C ASN A 13 3.60 -5.86 -11.13
N ASN A 14 3.37 -4.61 -11.53
CA ASN A 14 4.43 -3.71 -12.00
C ASN A 14 5.25 -3.17 -10.84
N PHE A 15 4.60 -2.75 -9.75
CA PHE A 15 5.25 -2.20 -8.58
C PHE A 15 6.17 -3.23 -7.91
N GLN A 16 5.78 -4.51 -7.90
CA GLN A 16 6.64 -5.62 -7.48
C GLN A 16 7.95 -5.75 -8.26
N LYS A 17 7.96 -5.35 -9.53
CA LYS A 17 9.13 -5.51 -10.42
C LYS A 17 9.97 -4.24 -10.50
N LYS A 18 9.37 -3.08 -10.25
CA LYS A 18 9.94 -1.77 -10.52
C LYS A 18 9.45 -0.77 -9.48
N ASP A 19 10.36 0.07 -9.02
CA ASP A 19 10.01 1.21 -8.18
C ASP A 19 9.15 2.21 -8.95
N LEU A 20 8.25 2.87 -8.23
CA LEU A 20 7.43 3.94 -8.77
C LEU A 20 8.12 5.28 -8.52
N LEU A 21 8.31 6.05 -9.59
CA LEU A 21 8.87 7.40 -9.55
C LEU A 21 7.79 8.41 -9.92
N ILE A 22 7.58 9.39 -9.06
CA ILE A 22 6.70 10.54 -9.32
C ILE A 22 7.49 11.79 -8.96
N GLY A 23 7.89 12.56 -9.97
CA GLY A 23 8.85 13.65 -9.79
C GLY A 23 10.15 13.13 -9.17
N ASN A 24 10.54 13.72 -8.04
CA ASN A 24 11.75 13.33 -7.29
C ASN A 24 11.47 12.30 -6.18
N GLN A 25 10.22 11.89 -5.98
CA GLN A 25 9.83 10.93 -4.95
C GLN A 25 9.85 9.50 -5.50
N ARG A 26 10.22 8.55 -4.64
CA ARG A 26 10.40 7.14 -5.01
C ARG A 26 9.69 6.24 -4.03
N ALA A 27 8.68 5.51 -4.51
CA ALA A 27 8.05 4.43 -3.76
C ALA A 27 8.69 3.10 -4.16
N GLN A 28 8.93 2.22 -3.18
CA GLN A 28 9.69 0.99 -3.39
C GLN A 28 8.96 -0.22 -2.83
N TRP A 29 8.96 -1.32 -3.58
CA TRP A 29 8.37 -2.57 -3.11
C TRP A 29 9.10 -3.13 -1.89
N SER A 30 10.42 -2.95 -1.81
CA SER A 30 11.25 -3.44 -0.69
C SER A 30 10.80 -2.92 0.67
N ILE A 31 10.17 -1.74 0.72
CA ILE A 31 9.60 -1.16 1.95
C ILE A 31 8.41 -1.99 2.45
N ILE A 32 7.61 -2.53 1.53
CA ILE A 32 6.49 -3.44 1.87
C ILE A 32 7.03 -4.80 2.32
N GLU A 33 8.12 -5.27 1.72
CA GLU A 33 8.80 -6.51 2.14
C GLU A 33 9.36 -6.39 3.56
N GLU A 34 9.95 -5.25 3.90
CA GLU A 34 10.49 -4.97 5.23
C GLU A 34 9.39 -4.83 6.28
N LEU A 35 8.28 -4.15 5.95
CA LEU A 35 7.10 -4.12 6.80
C LEU A 35 6.60 -5.53 7.07
N TYR A 36 6.48 -6.36 6.03
CA TYR A 36 6.01 -7.74 6.17
C TYR A 36 6.93 -8.58 7.07
N ALA A 37 8.25 -8.40 6.96
CA ALA A 37 9.21 -9.08 7.83
C ALA A 37 9.06 -8.63 9.29
N THR A 38 9.03 -7.31 9.52
CA THR A 38 8.95 -6.71 10.87
C THR A 38 7.62 -7.02 11.56
N ASP A 39 6.50 -6.82 10.86
CA ASP A 39 5.15 -7.17 11.34
C ASP A 39 5.01 -8.70 11.48
N GLY A 40 5.78 -9.45 10.69
CA GLY A 40 5.92 -10.89 10.77
C GLY A 40 6.46 -11.37 12.11
N GLU A 41 7.52 -10.73 12.59
CA GLU A 41 8.19 -10.99 13.88
C GLU A 41 7.33 -10.66 15.10
N ALA A 42 6.34 -9.77 14.95
CA ALA A 42 5.40 -9.44 16.02
C ALA A 42 4.47 -10.61 16.43
N GLY A 43 4.45 -11.71 15.65
CA GLY A 43 3.71 -12.92 15.98
C GLY A 43 2.20 -12.67 16.14
N ARG A 44 1.67 -12.83 17.36
CA ARG A 44 0.25 -12.58 17.64
C ARG A 44 -0.13 -11.09 17.63
N ALA A 45 0.85 -10.19 17.73
CA ALA A 45 0.64 -8.75 17.63
C ALA A 45 0.72 -8.22 16.20
N ARG A 46 0.79 -9.11 15.20
CA ARG A 46 0.77 -8.76 13.78
C ARG A 46 -0.45 -7.90 13.46
N THR A 47 -0.21 -6.82 12.74
CA THR A 47 -1.23 -5.82 12.39
C THR A 47 -1.76 -6.01 10.98
N THR A 48 -0.96 -6.56 10.06
CA THR A 48 -1.35 -6.76 8.66
C THR A 48 -1.82 -8.20 8.39
N THR A 49 -2.69 -8.36 7.40
CA THR A 49 -3.13 -9.67 6.87
C THR A 49 -2.21 -10.17 5.74
N LEU A 50 -1.03 -9.57 5.59
CA LEU A 50 -0.09 -9.92 4.53
C LEU A 50 0.43 -11.34 4.74
N THR A 51 0.64 -12.02 3.61
CA THR A 51 1.11 -13.41 3.54
C THR A 51 2.19 -13.51 2.46
N ASP A 52 2.89 -14.64 2.39
CA ASP A 52 3.86 -14.88 1.32
C ASP A 52 3.25 -14.71 -0.08
N LYS A 53 1.96 -15.04 -0.26
CA LYS A 53 1.26 -14.88 -1.54
C LYS A 53 1.06 -13.42 -1.94
N HIS A 54 1.08 -12.50 -0.96
CA HIS A 54 1.02 -11.06 -1.20
C HIS A 54 2.38 -10.50 -1.61
N ILE A 55 3.45 -10.94 -0.93
CA ILE A 55 4.80 -10.40 -1.09
C ILE A 55 5.55 -11.06 -2.24
N ARG A 56 5.46 -12.39 -2.34
CA ARG A 56 6.14 -13.24 -3.31
C ARG A 56 5.11 -14.11 -4.06
N PRO A 57 4.21 -13.51 -4.86
CA PRO A 57 3.16 -14.26 -5.55
C PRO A 57 3.75 -15.17 -6.63
N THR A 58 3.23 -16.40 -6.70
CA THR A 58 3.44 -17.29 -7.85
C THR A 58 2.74 -16.75 -9.11
N SER A 59 3.00 -17.34 -10.29
CA SER A 59 2.30 -16.97 -11.53
C SER A 59 0.77 -17.06 -11.39
N TYR A 60 0.27 -18.04 -10.63
CA TYR A 60 -1.15 -18.19 -10.35
C TYR A 60 -1.67 -17.09 -9.40
N ASP A 61 -0.91 -16.78 -8.34
CA ASP A 61 -1.31 -15.75 -7.38
C ASP A 61 -1.33 -14.34 -8.01
N LYS A 62 -0.44 -14.07 -8.98
CA LYS A 62 -0.44 -12.81 -9.75
C LYS A 62 -1.74 -12.55 -10.52
N MET A 63 -2.52 -13.60 -10.81
CA MET A 63 -3.81 -13.46 -11.51
C MET A 63 -4.96 -13.10 -10.56
N LYS A 64 -4.81 -13.35 -9.26
CA LYS A 64 -5.86 -13.09 -8.28
C LYS A 64 -5.92 -11.61 -7.90
N VAL A 65 -7.14 -11.11 -7.89
CA VAL A 65 -7.49 -9.73 -7.56
C VAL A 65 -7.44 -9.50 -6.05
N ASN A 66 -7.82 -10.48 -5.23
CA ASN A 66 -7.79 -10.36 -3.76
C ASN A 66 -6.39 -10.07 -3.20
N HIS A 67 -5.33 -10.51 -3.89
CA HIS A 67 -3.96 -10.19 -3.49
C HIS A 67 -3.55 -8.72 -3.71
N ALA A 68 -4.48 -7.85 -4.10
CA ALA A 68 -4.31 -6.40 -4.06
C ALA A 68 -4.47 -5.81 -2.65
N GLU A 69 -4.81 -6.62 -1.64
CA GLU A 69 -4.85 -6.25 -0.21
C GLU A 69 -3.55 -5.60 0.33
N VAL A 70 -2.45 -5.72 -0.41
CA VAL A 70 -1.20 -4.97 -0.18
C VAL A 70 -1.41 -3.45 -0.16
N PHE A 71 -2.47 -2.96 -0.79
CA PHE A 71 -2.84 -1.54 -0.80
C PHE A 71 -3.94 -1.20 0.21
N SER A 72 -4.15 -2.01 1.24
CA SER A 72 -5.19 -1.74 2.25
C SER A 72 -4.80 -0.66 3.25
N ASN A 73 -5.80 0.01 3.82
CA ASN A 73 -5.61 1.01 4.87
C ASN A 73 -4.86 0.46 6.11
N THR A 74 -5.02 -0.84 6.41
CA THR A 74 -4.29 -1.50 7.51
C THR A 74 -2.78 -1.55 7.23
N VAL A 75 -2.39 -1.86 6.00
CA VAL A 75 -0.97 -1.84 5.58
C VAL A 75 -0.41 -0.42 5.66
N TYR A 76 -1.17 0.58 5.19
CA TYR A 76 -0.79 2.00 5.34
C TYR A 76 -0.57 2.39 6.81
N THR A 77 -1.50 2.02 7.69
CA THR A 77 -1.45 2.37 9.12
C THR A 77 -0.25 1.72 9.79
N SER A 78 -0.02 0.42 9.52
CA SER A 78 1.11 -0.32 10.05
C SER A 78 2.45 0.27 9.61
N LEU A 79 2.60 0.55 8.31
CA LEU A 79 3.80 1.17 7.75
C LEU A 79 4.06 2.56 8.36
N SER A 80 3.03 3.39 8.42
CA SER A 80 3.13 4.74 8.98
C SER A 80 3.52 4.72 10.45
N MET A 81 2.96 3.80 11.24
CA MET A 81 3.30 3.62 12.64
C MET A 81 4.75 3.18 12.81
N HIS A 82 5.20 2.21 12.00
CA HIS A 82 6.58 1.75 12.01
C HIS A 82 7.55 2.90 11.68
N LEU A 83 7.32 3.63 10.60
CA LEU A 83 8.18 4.75 10.17
C LEU A 83 8.25 5.87 11.21
N LYS A 84 7.10 6.29 11.77
CA LYS A 84 7.04 7.30 12.84
C LYS A 84 7.77 6.84 14.10
N THR A 85 7.72 5.54 14.40
CA THR A 85 8.45 4.96 15.54
C THR A 85 9.96 5.01 15.29
N CYS A 86 10.41 4.60 14.11
CA CYS A 86 11.82 4.68 13.72
C CYS A 86 12.34 6.13 13.75
N GLU A 87 11.57 7.09 13.21
CA GLU A 87 11.89 8.52 13.26
C GLU A 87 11.99 9.05 14.69
N ARG A 88 10.96 8.78 15.53
CA ARG A 88 10.88 9.26 16.91
C ARG A 88 12.05 8.78 17.77
N PHE A 89 12.40 7.51 17.66
CA PHE A 89 13.44 6.89 18.49
C PHE A 89 14.82 6.94 17.83
N ARG A 90 14.94 7.52 16.64
CA ARG A 90 16.19 7.54 15.84
C ARG A 90 16.79 6.15 15.71
N MET A 91 15.92 5.14 15.54
CA MET A 91 16.34 3.75 15.37
C MET A 91 17.14 3.66 14.07
N GLY A 92 18.47 3.63 14.18
CA GLY A 92 19.38 3.50 13.04
C GLY A 92 19.62 2.04 12.65
N HIS A 93 19.56 1.77 11.33
CA HIS A 93 20.49 0.98 10.49
C HIS A 93 21.09 -0.38 10.93
N ASN A 94 20.75 -0.95 12.08
CA ASN A 94 21.38 -2.16 12.63
C ASN A 94 20.52 -3.44 12.50
N TYR A 95 19.59 -3.48 11.56
CA TYR A 95 18.88 -4.70 11.17
C TYR A 95 19.37 -5.20 9.81
N SER A 96 19.26 -6.51 9.56
CA SER A 96 19.80 -7.23 8.38
C SER A 96 19.19 -6.83 7.03
N VAL A 97 18.29 -5.85 7.00
CA VAL A 97 17.59 -5.32 5.83
C VAL A 97 18.10 -3.92 5.52
N SER A 98 18.33 -3.63 4.24
CA SER A 98 18.81 -2.31 3.81
C SER A 98 17.90 -1.22 4.36
N PRO A 99 18.45 -0.09 4.82
CA PRO A 99 17.69 0.90 5.54
C PRO A 99 16.65 1.52 4.62
N ILE A 100 15.38 1.51 5.06
CA ILE A 100 14.35 2.34 4.44
C ILE A 100 14.87 3.78 4.51
N LYS A 101 15.08 4.40 3.34
CA LYS A 101 15.14 5.87 3.28
C LYS A 101 13.78 6.35 3.78
N ILE A 102 13.74 6.94 4.98
CA ILE A 102 12.49 7.31 5.67
C ILE A 102 11.56 8.09 4.73
N ASP A 103 12.11 8.98 3.89
CA ASP A 103 11.38 9.73 2.87
C ASP A 103 10.68 8.82 1.84
N ASN A 104 11.39 7.80 1.32
CA ASN A 104 10.81 6.79 0.43
C ASN A 104 9.77 5.94 1.17
N GLY A 105 9.98 5.70 2.47
CA GLY A 105 9.05 5.03 3.38
C GLY A 105 7.70 5.73 3.42
N PHE A 106 7.71 7.00 3.80
CA PHE A 106 6.49 7.80 3.89
C PHE A 106 5.80 7.93 2.53
N PHE A 107 6.56 8.16 1.47
CA PHE A 107 5.99 8.23 0.13
C PHE A 107 5.37 6.89 -0.32
N THR A 108 6.00 5.75 0.01
CA THR A 108 5.40 4.43 -0.23
C THR A 108 4.10 4.25 0.53
N ALA A 109 4.02 4.72 1.79
CA ALA A 109 2.80 4.71 2.57
C ALA A 109 1.69 5.56 1.93
N GLU A 110 2.03 6.75 1.41
CA GLU A 110 1.09 7.61 0.68
C GLU A 110 0.54 6.92 -0.57
N ILE A 111 1.40 6.27 -1.37
CA ILE A 111 0.95 5.49 -2.54
C ILE A 111 -0.02 4.39 -2.14
N ILE A 112 0.24 3.66 -1.04
CA ILE A 112 -0.66 2.63 -0.52
C ILE A 112 -2.03 3.24 -0.17
N LEU A 113 -2.05 4.37 0.54
CA LEU A 113 -3.30 5.03 0.93
C LEU A 113 -4.07 5.57 -0.28
N ILE A 114 -3.38 6.17 -1.25
CA ILE A 114 -3.98 6.66 -2.49
C ILE A 114 -4.63 5.51 -3.24
N MET A 115 -3.95 4.38 -3.38
CA MET A 115 -4.49 3.20 -4.06
C MET A 115 -5.67 2.59 -3.29
N ASN A 116 -5.64 2.56 -1.95
CA ASN A 116 -6.80 2.16 -1.13
C ASN A 116 -8.02 3.02 -1.45
N ASN A 117 -7.88 4.34 -1.35
CA ASN A 117 -8.99 5.27 -1.49
C ASN A 117 -9.52 5.31 -2.92
N LEU A 118 -8.62 5.21 -3.91
CA LEU A 118 -8.99 5.11 -5.31
C LEU A 118 -9.82 3.86 -5.57
N PHE A 119 -9.41 2.70 -5.03
CA PHE A 119 -10.17 1.47 -5.19
C PHE A 119 -11.51 1.54 -4.46
N ASP A 120 -11.54 2.03 -3.22
CA ASP A 120 -12.78 2.23 -2.47
C ASP A 120 -13.75 3.18 -3.19
N SER A 121 -13.24 4.24 -3.82
CA SER A 121 -14.06 5.21 -4.58
C SER A 121 -14.65 4.61 -5.87
N LEU A 122 -13.87 3.77 -6.54
CA LEU A 122 -14.26 3.16 -7.81
C LEU A 122 -15.09 1.88 -7.63
N ASN A 123 -15.01 1.24 -6.47
CA ASN A 123 -15.69 -0.01 -6.13
C ASN A 123 -16.73 0.17 -5.00
N GLY A 124 -17.00 1.40 -4.60
CA GLY A 124 -17.91 1.74 -3.50
C GLY A 124 -19.36 1.36 -3.83
N GLY A 125 -19.94 0.45 -3.07
CA GLY A 125 -21.38 0.18 -3.10
C GLY A 125 -22.09 1.09 -2.09
N GLY A 126 -22.63 2.23 -2.53
CA GLY A 126 -23.67 3.07 -1.87
C GLY A 126 -23.49 3.54 -0.41
N HIS A 127 -22.54 3.03 0.36
CA HIS A 127 -22.45 3.25 1.79
C HIS A 127 -21.47 4.38 2.10
N LYS A 128 -22.01 5.52 2.56
CA LYS A 128 -21.24 6.73 2.83
C LYS A 128 -20.29 6.52 4.01
N SER A 129 -18.98 6.56 3.78
CA SER A 129 -17.99 6.45 4.87
C SER A 129 -17.03 7.64 4.99
N THR A 130 -16.69 8.37 3.92
CA THR A 130 -15.92 9.64 3.92
C THR A 130 -15.96 10.28 2.52
N SER A 131 -15.53 11.55 2.34
CA SER A 131 -15.56 12.28 1.06
C SER A 131 -14.94 11.51 -0.13
N LEU A 132 -13.82 10.79 0.09
CA LEU A 132 -13.12 9.97 -0.90
C LEU A 132 -13.39 8.47 -0.76
N ARG A 133 -14.47 8.09 -0.09
CA ARG A 133 -14.84 6.69 0.17
C ARG A 133 -16.31 6.47 -0.16
N ASN A 134 -16.71 7.08 -1.27
CA ASN A 134 -18.02 6.99 -1.87
C ASN A 134 -17.84 6.58 -3.32
N ALA A 135 -18.86 5.94 -3.89
CA ALA A 135 -18.91 5.71 -5.33
C ALA A 135 -18.74 7.03 -6.07
N LEU A 136 -17.82 7.09 -7.04
CA LEU A 136 -17.78 8.18 -8.00
C LEU A 136 -19.12 8.26 -8.74
N SER A 137 -19.82 9.39 -8.58
CA SER A 137 -21.08 9.70 -9.25
C SER A 137 -20.96 11.00 -10.02
N LEU A 138 -21.90 11.26 -10.94
CA LEU A 138 -21.96 12.53 -11.69
C LEU A 138 -22.17 13.77 -10.79
N GLU A 139 -22.58 13.54 -9.54
CA GLU A 139 -22.82 14.59 -8.54
C GLU A 139 -21.67 14.71 -7.53
N SER A 140 -20.57 13.96 -7.71
CA SER A 140 -19.43 14.04 -6.81
C SER A 140 -18.66 15.36 -7.00
N ASP A 141 -18.23 15.98 -5.90
CA ASP A 141 -17.42 17.20 -5.96
C ASP A 141 -16.12 16.96 -6.76
N HIS A 142 -15.92 17.75 -7.81
CA HIS A 142 -14.73 17.68 -8.65
C HIS A 142 -13.69 18.70 -8.16
N PHE A 143 -12.45 18.24 -7.93
CA PHE A 143 -11.34 19.15 -7.69
C PHE A 143 -11.05 19.94 -8.98
N GLN A 144 -11.09 21.27 -8.91
CA GLN A 144 -10.56 22.13 -9.95
C GLN A 144 -9.03 22.18 -9.82
N PHE A 145 -8.34 21.97 -10.94
CA PHE A 145 -6.88 22.06 -11.05
C PHE A 145 -6.44 23.48 -11.41
#